data_AF-A0A238VZS8-F1
#
_entry.id   AF-A0A238VZS8-F1
#
_cell.length_a   1.000
_cell.length_b   1.000
_cell.length_c   1.000
_cell.angle_alpha   90.00
_cell.angle_beta   90.00
_cell.angle_gamma   90.00
#
_symmetry.space_group_name_H-M   'P 1'
#
loop_
_entity.id
_entity.type
_entity.pdbx_description
1 polymer ?
#
loop_
_entity_poly.entity_id
_entity_poly.type
_entity_poly.pdbx_seq_one_letter_code
_entity_poly.pdbx_strand_id
1 'polypeptide(L)'
;MKAKARTITTQVISLPEVAFTAEGAEFHPQDDFWKVADSSAVHHFKFDQVKKLLTTVVLRDFKYVVSWYLQNHSTSHAKNLFMRFCQLIRSFSDDRFPVSRIETLDIINFKSKLNVRTEYLLGALGGFFKKWHDLNLETVDPSIPKFFNEVRIRGNMKGEAVSTMDPETGPFTDLELQSISLRLNAEFAAGNITTEDYLLVILTMIFGVRPKQLASLKIQDLSAFHADDGSPLYILNVPRAKQRSTLSRSQLKPRTLIPELGKLLEAWLHHLAHNFERGEVPVPELPLFPRKGNPMPPSLAYHATAQQLGHRIILTCNRLNVQSERTGKKVKIFPRRFRHTTATRAAEEGHGELIIADLLDHSDTQNVGVYVQATPAMTRRIDKATALELAPIAQSFMGLIVQNETFAQRGDDFSSRIGSPDLGSVGSCGKYGFCDGQAPISCYTCRNFQPWLEAPHEDLLDSLVAERERIHATTNDERMAAINDHTILAVADVVNRCNLMKPEKNIDRG
;
A
#
# COMPACT_ATOMS: atom_id res chain seq x y z
N MET A 1 10.86 33.49 62.89
CA MET A 1 12.17 33.34 62.19
C MET A 1 11.90 32.93 60.75
N LYS A 2 12.66 33.52 59.83
CA LYS A 2 12.36 33.72 58.41
C LYS A 2 12.12 32.41 57.62
N ALA A 3 10.96 32.31 56.96
CA ALA A 3 10.75 31.40 55.85
C ALA A 3 11.65 31.83 54.69
N LYS A 4 12.61 31.00 54.31
CA LYS A 4 13.42 31.20 53.11
C LYS A 4 12.49 31.08 51.90
N ALA A 5 12.19 32.21 51.27
CA ALA A 5 11.69 32.26 49.92
C ALA A 5 12.67 31.48 49.04
N ARG A 6 12.20 30.35 48.49
CA ARG A 6 12.92 29.59 47.48
C ARG A 6 12.72 30.37 46.18
N THR A 7 13.64 31.28 45.87
CA THR A 7 13.73 31.91 44.56
C THR A 7 13.92 30.79 43.55
N ILE A 8 12.86 30.44 42.83
CA ILE A 8 12.93 29.55 41.66
C ILE A 8 13.56 30.42 40.58
N THR A 9 14.87 30.32 40.44
CA THR A 9 15.59 30.91 39.31
C THR A 9 15.09 30.20 38.06
N THR A 10 14.27 30.87 37.25
CA THR A 10 13.84 30.40 35.94
C THR A 10 15.11 30.18 35.10
N GLN A 11 15.60 28.94 35.04
CA GLN A 11 16.71 28.59 34.16
C GLN A 11 16.30 28.96 32.74
N VAL A 12 17.01 29.90 32.13
CA VAL A 12 16.81 30.25 30.73
C VAL A 12 17.25 29.05 29.91
N ILE A 13 16.29 28.20 29.53
CA ILE A 13 16.54 27.05 28.66
C ILE A 13 17.04 27.60 27.33
N SER A 14 18.30 27.31 26.98
CA SER A 14 18.87 27.64 25.68
C SER A 14 18.74 26.44 24.74
N LEU A 15 18.46 26.72 23.47
CA LEU A 15 18.46 25.70 22.43
C LEU A 15 19.93 25.35 22.08
N PRO A 16 20.29 24.06 22.01
CA PRO A 16 21.64 23.69 21.61
C PRO A 16 21.87 24.05 20.14
N GLU A 17 23.14 24.28 19.77
CA GLU A 17 23.54 24.61 18.39
C GLU A 17 23.31 23.43 17.44
N VAL A 18 23.59 22.21 17.91
CA VAL A 18 23.45 20.95 17.17
C VAL A 18 22.70 19.94 18.04
N ALA A 19 21.80 19.17 17.42
CA ALA A 19 21.12 18.03 18.02
C ALA A 19 20.94 16.89 17.01
N PHE A 20 20.69 15.68 17.50
CA PHE A 20 20.49 14.50 16.68
C PHE A 20 19.12 13.88 16.94
N THR A 21 18.47 13.35 15.90
CA THR A 21 17.22 12.59 16.08
C THR A 21 17.48 11.24 16.73
N ALA A 22 16.41 10.55 17.12
CA ALA A 22 16.47 9.16 17.59
C ALA A 22 17.12 8.19 16.57
N GLU A 23 17.06 8.51 15.26
CA GLU A 23 17.69 7.72 14.18
C GLU A 23 19.08 8.28 13.78
N GLY A 24 19.59 9.29 14.49
CA GLY A 24 20.94 9.85 14.30
C GLY A 24 21.05 10.96 13.25
N ALA A 25 19.95 11.49 12.73
CA ALA A 25 19.99 12.60 11.79
C ALA A 25 20.30 13.92 12.50
N GLU A 26 21.29 14.67 12.02
CA GLU A 26 21.68 15.97 12.56
C GLU A 26 20.64 17.07 12.20
N PHE A 27 20.41 18.00 13.13
CA PHE A 27 19.67 19.23 12.91
C PHE A 27 20.13 20.35 13.85
N HIS A 28 19.79 21.60 13.52
CA HIS A 28 20.21 22.79 14.27
C HIS A 28 19.00 23.47 14.94
N PRO A 29 18.74 23.21 16.24
CA PRO A 29 17.56 23.73 16.94
C PRO A 29 17.43 25.25 16.97
N GLN A 30 18.52 26.00 16.80
CA GLN A 30 18.47 27.47 16.80
C GLN A 30 17.88 28.03 15.50
N ASP A 31 17.99 27.31 14.38
CA ASP A 31 17.48 27.73 13.08
C ASP A 31 15.95 27.75 13.02
N ASP A 32 15.40 28.55 12.10
CA ASP A 32 13.97 28.57 11.81
C ASP A 32 13.53 27.50 10.80
N PHE A 33 14.48 26.82 10.17
CA PHE A 33 14.22 25.78 9.19
C PHE A 33 15.02 24.52 9.50
N TRP A 34 14.34 23.43 9.84
CA TRP A 34 14.99 22.12 10.03
C TRP A 34 14.61 21.17 8.91
N LYS A 35 15.61 20.60 8.25
CA LYS A 35 15.44 19.54 7.25
C LYS A 35 15.98 18.24 7.85
N VAL A 36 15.08 17.32 8.13
CA VAL A 36 15.40 16.07 8.83
C VAL A 36 14.94 14.89 7.99
N ALA A 37 15.87 14.05 7.55
CA ALA A 37 15.58 12.84 6.80
C ALA A 37 15.56 11.61 7.74
N ASP A 38 14.55 10.77 7.59
CA ASP A 38 14.45 9.48 8.28
C ASP A 38 14.06 8.38 7.28
N SER A 39 13.96 7.13 7.74
CA SER A 39 13.58 6.01 6.87
C SER A 39 12.18 6.16 6.22
N SER A 40 11.35 7.08 6.72
CA SER A 40 10.00 7.32 6.23
C SER A 40 9.94 8.38 5.13
N ALA A 41 10.60 9.54 5.32
CA ALA A 41 10.56 10.68 4.41
C ALA A 41 11.63 11.73 4.76
N VAL A 42 11.71 12.77 3.94
CA VAL A 42 12.41 14.02 4.28
C VAL A 42 11.41 15.02 4.85
N HIS A 43 11.55 15.34 6.13
CA HIS A 43 10.65 16.20 6.88
C HIS A 43 11.22 17.61 6.98
N HIS A 44 10.34 18.61 6.84
CA HIS A 44 10.70 20.01 6.89
C HIS A 44 9.94 20.71 8.02
N PHE A 45 10.65 21.33 8.96
CA PHE A 45 10.08 22.10 10.06
C PHE A 45 10.35 23.58 9.80
N LYS A 46 9.30 24.31 9.44
CA LYS A 46 9.35 25.73 9.03
C LYS A 46 8.77 26.61 10.14
N PHE A 47 9.59 27.07 11.08
CA PHE A 47 9.15 27.85 12.24
C PHE A 47 8.82 29.30 11.90
N ASP A 48 9.43 29.83 10.84
CA ASP A 48 9.10 31.12 10.21
C ASP A 48 7.59 31.32 9.99
N GLN A 49 6.88 30.24 9.64
CA GLN A 49 5.44 30.24 9.35
C GLN A 49 4.55 30.62 10.54
N VAL A 50 5.08 30.56 11.77
CA VAL A 50 4.41 30.97 13.02
C VAL A 50 5.24 31.98 13.81
N LYS A 51 6.43 32.36 13.34
CA LYS A 51 7.37 33.23 14.07
C LYS A 51 6.79 34.59 14.41
N LYS A 52 5.98 35.17 13.52
CA LYS A 52 5.29 36.46 13.75
C LYS A 52 4.09 36.35 14.70
N LEU A 53 3.59 35.13 14.92
CA LEU A 53 2.40 34.85 15.71
C LEU A 53 2.75 34.57 17.18
N LEU A 54 4.03 34.36 17.50
CA LEU A 54 4.50 33.93 18.81
C LEU A 54 5.53 34.93 19.36
N THR A 55 5.59 35.09 20.67
CA THR A 55 6.75 35.76 21.29
C THR A 55 8.00 34.89 21.11
N THR A 56 9.18 35.50 21.24
CA THR A 56 10.47 34.80 21.17
C THR A 56 10.57 33.67 22.20
N VAL A 57 9.99 33.85 23.39
CA VAL A 57 9.96 32.86 24.46
C VAL A 57 9.09 31.66 24.08
N VAL A 58 7.86 31.87 23.60
CA VAL A 58 6.96 30.78 23.19
C VAL A 58 7.53 30.02 21.99
N LEU A 59 8.15 30.73 21.03
CA LEU A 59 8.79 30.10 19.88
C LEU A 59 9.97 29.23 20.29
N ARG A 60 10.81 29.71 21.23
CA ARG A 60 11.93 28.93 21.78
C ARG A 60 11.44 27.67 22.46
N ASP A 61 10.42 27.79 23.31
CA ASP A 61 9.84 26.67 24.04
C ASP A 61 9.20 25.66 23.08
N PHE A 62 8.54 26.15 22.02
CA PHE A 62 8.04 25.30 20.94
C PHE A 62 9.15 24.49 20.27
N LYS A 63 10.24 25.16 19.86
CA LYS A 63 11.42 24.49 19.29
C LYS A 63 12.00 23.47 20.25
N TYR A 64 12.06 23.79 21.55
CA TYR A 64 12.61 22.89 22.56
C TYR A 64 11.78 21.60 22.69
N VAL A 65 10.46 21.71 22.76
CA VAL A 65 9.56 20.53 22.82
C VAL A 65 9.66 19.71 21.53
N VAL A 66 9.67 20.33 20.35
CA VAL A 66 9.82 19.60 19.07
C VAL A 66 11.18 18.89 19.00
N SER A 67 12.25 19.53 19.49
CA SER A 67 13.59 18.92 19.56
C SER A 67 13.58 17.67 20.44
N TRP A 68 12.92 17.73 21.60
CA TRP A 68 12.76 16.55 22.46
C TRP A 68 12.02 15.41 21.74
N TYR A 69 10.95 15.72 20.99
CA TYR A 69 10.25 14.70 20.21
C TYR A 69 11.10 14.10 19.09
N LEU A 70 11.94 14.90 18.43
CA LEU A 70 12.88 14.41 17.43
C LEU A 70 13.95 13.48 18.01
N GLN A 71 14.40 13.76 19.23
CA GLN A 71 15.40 12.96 19.95
C GLN A 71 14.84 11.64 20.51
N ASN A 72 13.54 11.56 20.79
CA ASN A 72 12.94 10.44 21.53
C ASN A 72 11.89 9.65 20.74
N HIS A 73 11.40 10.19 19.61
CA HIS A 73 10.35 9.58 18.82
C HIS A 73 10.66 9.68 17.32
N SER A 74 9.89 8.96 16.49
CA SER A 74 10.02 9.06 15.03
C SER A 74 9.82 10.49 14.53
N THR A 75 10.57 10.89 13.51
CA THR A 75 10.47 12.23 12.90
C THR A 75 9.07 12.51 12.36
N SER A 76 8.42 11.50 11.78
CA SER A 76 7.00 11.58 11.38
C SER A 76 6.05 11.97 12.53
N HIS A 77 6.29 11.48 13.76
CA HIS A 77 5.46 11.83 14.91
C HIS A 77 5.70 13.28 15.33
N ALA A 78 6.96 13.69 15.45
CA ALA A 78 7.33 15.08 15.74
C ALA A 78 6.75 16.04 14.69
N LYS A 79 6.82 15.67 13.40
CA LYS A 79 6.26 16.46 12.29
C LYS A 79 4.75 16.60 12.39
N ASN A 80 4.03 15.54 12.75
CA ASN A 80 2.59 15.59 12.97
C ASN A 80 2.21 16.54 14.11
N LEU A 81 2.94 16.51 15.23
CA LEU A 81 2.72 17.40 16.37
C LEU A 81 3.02 18.86 16.01
N PHE A 82 4.15 19.11 15.34
CA PHE A 82 4.53 20.41 14.81
C PHE A 82 3.43 21.00 13.93
N MET A 83 2.92 20.24 12.94
CA MET A 83 1.88 20.72 12.04
C MET A 83 0.58 21.06 12.76
N ARG A 84 0.15 20.21 13.70
CA ARG A 84 -1.07 20.42 14.51
C ARG A 84 -0.94 21.64 15.41
N PHE A 85 0.23 21.85 16.01
CA PHE A 85 0.50 23.02 16.83
C PHE A 85 0.50 24.29 15.97
N CYS A 86 1.12 24.29 14.79
CA CYS A 86 1.04 25.44 13.88
C CYS A 86 -0.41 25.74 13.44
N GLN A 87 -1.25 24.71 13.24
CA GLN A 87 -2.66 24.90 12.95
C GLN A 87 -3.43 25.51 14.13
N LEU A 88 -3.14 25.04 15.35
CA LEU A 88 -3.69 25.61 16.59
C LEU A 88 -3.35 27.10 16.71
N ILE A 89 -2.08 27.48 16.58
CA ILE A 89 -1.65 28.89 16.69
C ILE A 89 -2.31 29.78 15.65
N ARG A 90 -2.50 29.29 14.42
CA ARG A 90 -3.21 30.03 13.36
C ARG A 90 -4.71 30.19 13.62
N SER A 91 -5.29 29.41 14.54
CA SER A 91 -6.73 29.44 14.77
C SER A 91 -7.20 30.54 15.73
N PHE A 92 -6.29 31.21 16.44
CA PHE A 92 -6.61 32.29 17.39
C PHE A 92 -6.20 33.67 16.84
N SER A 93 -6.19 33.81 15.52
CA SER A 93 -5.40 34.82 14.83
C SER A 93 -5.87 36.27 14.93
N ASP A 94 -7.04 36.50 15.51
CA ASP A 94 -7.70 37.77 15.22
C ASP A 94 -7.48 38.83 16.33
N ASP A 95 -7.07 38.45 17.57
CA ASP A 95 -7.02 39.42 18.69
C ASP A 95 -5.80 39.37 19.65
N ARG A 96 -4.89 38.38 19.59
CA ARG A 96 -3.82 38.18 20.62
C ARG A 96 -2.40 37.96 20.11
N PHE A 97 -1.95 38.73 19.12
CA PHE A 97 -0.58 38.61 18.60
C PHE A 97 0.40 39.69 19.08
N PRO A 98 1.67 39.31 19.38
CA PRO A 98 2.20 37.95 19.42
C PRO A 98 1.70 37.16 20.66
N VAL A 99 1.37 35.88 20.48
CA VAL A 99 0.93 35.02 21.59
C VAL A 99 2.09 34.86 22.58
N SER A 100 1.88 35.32 23.81
CA SER A 100 2.85 35.25 24.91
C SER A 100 2.64 34.04 25.82
N ARG A 101 1.41 33.51 25.87
CA ARG A 101 1.03 32.32 26.63
C ARG A 101 -0.13 31.60 25.95
N ILE A 102 -0.13 30.27 26.01
CA ILE A 102 -1.23 29.43 25.53
C ILE A 102 -2.11 29.05 26.71
N GLU A 103 -3.40 29.35 26.63
CA GLU A 103 -4.38 29.16 27.70
C GLU A 103 -5.34 28.01 27.39
N THR A 104 -6.00 27.48 28.42
CA THR A 104 -7.04 26.44 28.23
C THR A 104 -8.19 26.92 27.34
N LEU A 105 -8.55 28.22 27.40
CA LEU A 105 -9.58 28.81 26.56
C LEU A 105 -9.23 28.73 25.07
N ASP A 106 -7.96 28.86 24.72
CA ASP A 106 -7.48 28.68 23.34
C ASP A 106 -7.83 27.25 22.87
N ILE A 107 -7.46 26.24 23.66
CA ILE A 107 -7.74 24.84 23.32
C ILE A 107 -9.24 24.57 23.16
N ILE A 108 -10.08 25.15 24.02
CA ILE A 108 -11.55 25.07 23.92
C ILE A 108 -12.06 25.71 22.63
N ASN A 109 -11.58 26.90 22.29
CA ASN A 109 -11.96 27.62 21.08
C ASN A 109 -11.50 26.91 19.81
N PHE A 110 -10.36 26.21 19.84
CA PHE A 110 -9.95 25.38 18.72
C PHE A 110 -10.82 24.14 18.60
N LYS A 111 -11.14 23.49 19.72
CA LYS A 111 -12.05 22.33 19.74
C LYS A 111 -13.41 22.65 19.13
N SER A 112 -13.99 23.82 19.42
CA SER A 112 -15.30 24.21 18.89
C SER A 112 -15.32 24.42 17.37
N LYS A 113 -14.15 24.68 16.76
CA LYS A 113 -13.97 24.78 15.30
C LYS A 113 -13.81 23.40 14.63
N LEU A 114 -13.61 22.33 15.38
CA LEU A 114 -13.43 20.98 14.85
C LEU A 114 -14.77 20.24 14.72
N ASN A 115 -14.86 19.39 13.71
CA ASN A 115 -15.97 18.46 13.52
C ASN A 115 -15.58 17.03 13.89
N VAL A 116 -16.55 16.11 13.82
CA VAL A 116 -16.37 14.68 14.17
C VAL A 116 -15.21 14.02 13.42
N ARG A 117 -14.94 14.43 12.17
CA ARG A 117 -13.85 13.87 11.34
C ARG A 117 -12.49 14.50 11.63
N THR A 118 -12.43 15.62 12.35
CA THR A 118 -11.20 16.40 12.61
C THR A 118 -10.86 16.52 14.09
N GLU A 119 -11.75 16.10 14.99
CA GLU A 119 -11.56 16.17 16.44
C GLU A 119 -10.29 15.43 16.92
N TYR A 120 -9.92 14.33 16.27
CA TYR A 120 -8.69 13.58 16.55
C TYR A 120 -7.40 14.41 16.35
N LEU A 121 -7.47 15.53 15.61
CA LEU A 121 -6.35 16.45 15.43
C LEU A 121 -5.92 17.05 16.78
N LEU A 122 -6.91 17.45 17.58
CA LEU A 122 -6.72 17.96 18.93
C LEU A 122 -6.15 16.88 19.86
N GLY A 123 -6.62 15.65 19.76
CA GLY A 123 -6.19 14.55 20.64
C GLY A 123 -4.68 14.32 20.68
N ALA A 124 -3.96 14.48 19.55
CA ALA A 124 -2.50 14.32 19.59
C ALA A 124 -1.76 15.46 20.31
N LEU A 125 -2.36 16.65 20.42
CA LEU A 125 -1.76 17.75 21.16
C LEU A 125 -1.77 17.52 22.67
N GLY A 126 -2.62 16.63 23.19
CA GLY A 126 -2.65 16.33 24.63
C GLY A 126 -1.32 15.82 25.15
N GLY A 127 -0.71 14.85 24.46
CA GLY A 127 0.64 14.37 24.80
C GLY A 127 1.71 15.46 24.65
N PHE A 128 1.57 16.32 23.64
CA PHE A 128 2.48 17.42 23.39
C PHE A 128 2.48 18.46 24.52
N PHE A 129 1.29 18.88 24.97
CA PHE A 129 1.15 19.82 26.10
C PHE A 129 1.52 19.19 27.44
N LYS A 130 1.25 17.90 27.64
CA LYS A 130 1.77 17.17 28.80
C LYS A 130 3.30 17.23 28.82
N LYS A 131 3.96 16.97 27.69
CA LYS A 131 5.41 17.05 27.62
C LYS A 131 5.93 18.48 27.85
N TRP A 132 5.23 19.48 27.32
CA TRP A 132 5.53 20.89 27.56
C TRP A 132 5.52 21.23 29.05
N HIS A 133 4.51 20.76 29.77
CA HIS A 133 4.39 20.91 31.23
C HIS A 133 5.48 20.13 31.98
N ASP A 134 5.76 18.87 31.59
CA ASP A 134 6.81 18.04 32.22
C ASP A 134 8.22 18.64 32.08
N LEU A 135 8.43 19.53 31.11
CA LEU A 135 9.67 20.29 30.93
C LEU A 135 9.71 21.61 31.73
N ASN A 136 8.69 21.88 32.56
CA ASN A 136 8.55 23.09 33.38
C ASN A 136 8.61 24.41 32.58
N LEU A 137 8.01 24.42 31.39
CA LEU A 137 7.96 25.60 30.52
C LEU A 137 6.70 26.44 30.84
N GLU A 138 6.88 27.68 31.28
CA GLU A 138 5.81 28.54 31.81
C GLU A 138 4.91 29.20 30.74
N THR A 139 5.25 29.04 29.46
CA THR A 139 4.51 29.62 28.33
C THR A 139 3.16 28.95 28.04
N VAL A 140 2.82 27.90 28.80
CA VAL A 140 1.57 27.16 28.68
C VAL A 140 0.86 27.17 30.03
N ASP A 141 -0.46 27.34 30.01
CA ASP A 141 -1.30 27.18 31.19
C ASP A 141 -1.18 25.75 31.77
N PRO A 142 -0.79 25.58 33.04
CA PRO A 142 -0.59 24.27 33.66
C PRO A 142 -1.87 23.45 33.79
N SER A 143 -3.05 24.05 33.58
CA SER A 143 -4.33 23.34 33.58
C SER A 143 -4.64 22.60 32.26
N ILE A 144 -3.92 22.89 31.16
CA ILE A 144 -4.18 22.26 29.85
C ILE A 144 -4.04 20.72 29.89
N PRO A 145 -3.00 20.12 30.50
CA PRO A 145 -2.92 18.66 30.62
C PRO A 145 -4.13 18.06 31.36
N LYS A 146 -4.66 18.76 32.38
CA LYS A 146 -5.86 18.33 33.11
C LYS A 146 -7.10 18.38 32.21
N PHE A 147 -7.27 19.45 31.43
CA PHE A 147 -8.34 19.55 30.43
C PHE A 147 -8.34 18.35 29.46
N PHE A 148 -7.17 17.95 28.95
CA PHE A 148 -7.07 16.78 28.06
C PHE A 148 -7.42 15.45 28.72
N ASN A 149 -7.26 15.31 30.04
CA ASN A 149 -7.65 14.11 30.77
C ASN A 149 -9.17 14.05 31.02
N GLU A 150 -9.83 15.20 31.14
CA GLU A 150 -11.26 15.30 31.45
C GLU A 150 -12.13 15.31 30.18
N VAL A 151 -11.61 15.84 29.07
CA VAL A 151 -12.38 15.94 27.83
C VAL A 151 -12.28 14.67 27.00
N ARG A 152 -13.43 14.07 26.71
CA ARG A 152 -13.53 13.01 25.71
C ARG A 152 -13.30 13.57 24.31
N ILE A 153 -12.19 13.18 23.69
CA ILE A 153 -11.86 13.52 22.30
C ILE A 153 -12.12 12.31 21.42
N ARG A 154 -12.92 12.49 20.37
CA ARG A 154 -13.16 11.41 19.39
C ARG A 154 -11.89 11.06 18.63
N GLY A 155 -11.63 9.75 18.51
CA GLY A 155 -10.53 9.24 17.70
C GLY A 155 -10.80 9.38 16.21
N ASN A 156 -9.77 9.15 15.38
CA ASN A 156 -9.95 9.07 13.94
C ASN A 156 -10.91 7.93 13.59
N MET A 157 -11.81 8.13 12.64
CA MET A 157 -12.66 7.05 12.14
C MET A 157 -11.82 6.00 11.43
N LYS A 158 -12.04 4.73 11.76
CA LYS A 158 -11.28 3.59 11.24
C LYS A 158 -12.24 2.65 10.54
N GLY A 159 -11.76 1.98 9.50
CA GLY A 159 -12.48 0.85 8.90
C GLY A 159 -13.61 1.17 7.94
N GLU A 160 -14.11 2.42 7.86
CA GLU A 160 -15.23 2.82 6.98
C GLU A 160 -15.05 2.27 5.56
N ALA A 161 -13.92 2.57 4.91
CA ALA A 161 -13.59 2.11 3.56
C ALA A 161 -13.52 0.59 3.40
N VAL A 162 -13.16 -0.15 4.45
CA VAL A 162 -13.11 -1.62 4.43
C VAL A 162 -14.53 -2.16 4.57
N SER A 163 -15.28 -1.69 5.57
CA SER A 163 -16.64 -2.14 5.84
C SER A 163 -17.62 -1.87 4.70
N THR A 164 -17.41 -0.80 3.92
CA THR A 164 -18.27 -0.45 2.78
C THR A 164 -17.75 -0.97 1.44
N MET A 165 -16.66 -1.75 1.44
CA MET A 165 -15.96 -2.18 0.21
C MET A 165 -15.71 -1.00 -0.74
N ASP A 166 -15.28 0.14 -0.19
CA ASP A 166 -15.16 1.40 -0.95
C ASP A 166 -14.25 1.22 -2.19
N PRO A 167 -14.72 1.57 -3.40
CA PRO A 167 -13.98 1.27 -4.64
C PRO A 167 -12.70 2.08 -4.83
N GLU A 168 -12.53 3.16 -4.07
CA GLU A 168 -11.39 4.06 -4.22
C GLU A 168 -10.33 3.85 -3.14
N THR A 169 -10.74 3.48 -1.93
CA THR A 169 -9.91 3.48 -0.72
C THR A 169 -9.99 2.20 0.10
N GLY A 170 -10.98 1.36 -0.17
CA GLY A 170 -11.18 0.04 0.43
C GLY A 170 -10.33 -1.06 -0.22
N PRO A 171 -10.60 -2.34 0.09
CA PRO A 171 -9.94 -3.46 -0.58
C PRO A 171 -10.26 -3.52 -2.09
N PHE A 172 -9.47 -4.29 -2.82
CA PHE A 172 -9.78 -4.69 -4.21
C PHE A 172 -10.78 -5.84 -4.18
N THR A 173 -11.62 -5.94 -5.21
CA THR A 173 -12.34 -7.19 -5.51
C THR A 173 -11.37 -8.23 -6.05
N ASP A 174 -11.80 -9.50 -6.10
CA ASP A 174 -10.99 -10.54 -6.74
C ASP A 174 -10.72 -10.22 -8.23
N LEU A 175 -11.71 -9.66 -8.95
CA LEU A 175 -11.55 -9.24 -10.34
C LEU A 175 -10.53 -8.10 -10.49
N GLU A 176 -10.62 -7.04 -9.68
CA GLU A 176 -9.62 -5.95 -9.70
C GLU A 176 -8.22 -6.49 -9.40
N LEU A 177 -8.09 -7.35 -8.38
CA LEU A 177 -6.80 -7.91 -7.98
C LEU A 177 -6.20 -8.80 -9.06
N GLN A 178 -7.01 -9.67 -9.69
CA GLN A 178 -6.59 -10.52 -10.80
C GLN A 178 -6.15 -9.69 -12.01
N SER A 179 -6.94 -8.67 -12.40
CA SER A 179 -6.59 -7.75 -13.48
C SER A 179 -5.30 -6.98 -13.21
N ILE A 180 -5.07 -6.54 -11.96
CA ILE A 180 -3.80 -5.92 -11.55
C ILE A 180 -2.63 -6.88 -11.72
N SER A 181 -2.76 -8.12 -11.23
CA SER A 181 -1.70 -9.14 -11.31
C SER A 181 -1.36 -9.50 -12.76
N LEU A 182 -2.39 -9.81 -13.57
CA LEU A 182 -2.23 -10.15 -14.99
C LEU A 182 -1.56 -9.02 -15.77
N ARG A 183 -2.02 -7.78 -15.57
CA ARG A 183 -1.46 -6.64 -16.27
C ARG A 183 -0.04 -6.32 -15.82
N LEU A 184 0.27 -6.44 -14.53
CA LEU A 184 1.62 -6.30 -14.00
C LEU A 184 2.58 -7.31 -14.65
N ASN A 185 2.17 -8.58 -14.73
CA ASN A 185 2.96 -9.64 -15.36
C ASN A 185 3.15 -9.40 -16.87
N ALA A 186 2.09 -8.96 -17.57
CA ALA A 186 2.16 -8.67 -19.00
C ALA A 186 3.10 -7.51 -19.33
N GLU A 187 3.04 -6.42 -18.56
CA GLU A 187 3.91 -5.25 -18.74
C GLU A 187 5.36 -5.53 -18.35
N PHE A 188 5.59 -6.36 -17.32
CA PHE A 188 6.92 -6.85 -16.96
C PHE A 188 7.50 -7.72 -18.07
N ALA A 189 6.73 -8.68 -18.60
CA ALA A 189 7.15 -9.52 -19.72
C ALA A 189 7.40 -8.72 -21.01
N ALA A 190 6.73 -7.57 -21.18
CA ALA A 190 6.98 -6.65 -22.30
C ALA A 190 8.25 -5.80 -22.13
N GLY A 191 8.90 -5.82 -20.96
CA GLY A 191 10.04 -4.94 -20.65
C GLY A 191 9.66 -3.51 -20.28
N ASN A 192 8.36 -3.21 -20.10
CA ASN A 192 7.86 -1.86 -19.77
C ASN A 192 7.98 -1.53 -18.27
N ILE A 193 8.17 -2.55 -17.43
CA ILE A 193 8.37 -2.44 -15.99
C ILE A 193 9.72 -3.06 -15.63
N THR A 194 10.50 -2.36 -14.81
CA THR A 194 11.80 -2.87 -14.34
C THR A 194 11.61 -4.00 -13.34
N THR A 195 12.59 -4.90 -13.21
CA THR A 195 12.57 -5.96 -12.19
C THR A 195 12.38 -5.40 -10.79
N GLU A 196 13.03 -4.28 -10.47
CA GLU A 196 12.90 -3.61 -9.17
C GLU A 196 11.47 -3.11 -8.90
N ASP A 197 10.85 -2.43 -9.87
CA ASP A 197 9.47 -1.94 -9.72
C ASP A 197 8.45 -3.07 -9.70
N TYR A 198 8.68 -4.16 -10.46
CA TYR A 198 7.87 -5.37 -10.39
C TYR A 198 7.91 -5.99 -9.00
N LEU A 199 9.12 -6.18 -8.44
CA LEU A 199 9.33 -6.73 -7.09
C LEU A 199 8.67 -5.86 -6.01
N LEU A 200 8.75 -4.52 -6.13
CA LEU A 200 8.05 -3.61 -5.20
C LEU A 200 6.54 -3.84 -5.18
N VAL A 201 5.91 -3.95 -6.36
CA VAL A 201 4.46 -4.13 -6.47
C VAL A 201 4.04 -5.53 -6.02
N ILE A 202 4.69 -6.57 -6.51
CA ILE A 202 4.32 -7.97 -6.24
C ILE A 202 4.47 -8.33 -4.75
N LEU A 203 5.55 -7.88 -4.08
CA LEU A 203 5.73 -8.10 -2.64
C LEU A 203 4.68 -7.34 -1.81
N THR A 204 4.32 -6.11 -2.23
CA THR A 204 3.25 -5.34 -1.59
C THR A 204 1.89 -6.05 -1.74
N MET A 205 1.62 -6.60 -2.92
CA MET A 205 0.39 -7.27 -3.27
C MET A 205 0.22 -8.61 -2.51
N ILE A 206 1.27 -9.43 -2.44
CA ILE A 206 1.21 -10.75 -1.80
C ILE A 206 1.19 -10.63 -0.27
N PHE A 207 2.04 -9.79 0.31
CA PHE A 207 2.21 -9.75 1.77
C PHE A 207 1.48 -8.59 2.48
N GLY A 208 0.89 -7.65 1.73
CA GLY A 208 0.27 -6.46 2.33
C GLY A 208 1.27 -5.61 3.12
N VAL A 209 2.57 -5.66 2.76
CA VAL A 209 3.65 -4.98 3.46
C VAL A 209 3.59 -3.47 3.26
N ARG A 210 3.98 -2.71 4.28
CA ARG A 210 4.00 -1.25 4.20
C ARG A 210 5.26 -0.79 3.46
N PRO A 211 5.22 0.35 2.73
CA PRO A 211 6.41 0.91 2.10
C PRO A 211 7.59 1.15 3.05
N LYS A 212 7.35 1.44 4.34
CA LYS A 212 8.42 1.57 5.35
C LYS A 212 9.13 0.23 5.61
N GLN A 213 8.44 -0.89 5.48
CA GLN A 213 9.04 -2.23 5.61
C GLN A 213 9.91 -2.53 4.39
N LEU A 214 9.41 -2.24 3.18
CA LEU A 214 10.19 -2.37 1.94
C LEU A 214 11.43 -1.48 1.95
N ALA A 215 11.30 -0.23 2.38
CA ALA A 215 12.41 0.73 2.50
C ALA A 215 13.48 0.28 3.50
N SER A 216 13.12 -0.61 4.42
CA SER A 216 14.04 -1.11 5.44
C SER A 216 14.69 -2.43 5.04
N LEU A 217 14.26 -3.08 3.95
CA LEU A 217 14.82 -4.36 3.49
C LEU A 217 16.26 -4.18 3.00
N LYS A 218 17.08 -5.20 3.24
CA LYS A 218 18.47 -5.32 2.84
C LYS A 218 18.72 -6.63 2.09
N ILE A 219 19.85 -6.73 1.38
CA ILE A 219 20.22 -7.94 0.63
C ILE A 219 20.23 -9.17 1.55
N GLN A 220 20.76 -9.04 2.76
CA GLN A 220 20.83 -10.15 3.73
C GLN A 220 19.48 -10.69 4.22
N ASP A 221 18.37 -10.01 3.93
CA ASP A 221 17.06 -10.42 4.45
C ASP A 221 16.47 -11.61 3.68
N LEU A 222 17.01 -11.96 2.50
CA LEU A 222 16.61 -13.16 1.77
C LEU A 222 17.44 -14.37 2.22
N SER A 223 16.75 -15.43 2.62
CA SER A 223 17.35 -16.74 2.87
C SER A 223 16.88 -17.71 1.79
N ALA A 224 17.82 -18.31 1.07
CA ALA A 224 17.57 -19.34 0.06
C ALA A 224 18.20 -20.66 0.53
N PHE A 225 17.43 -21.73 0.50
CA PHE A 225 17.86 -23.06 0.91
C PHE A 225 17.06 -24.13 0.14
N HIS A 226 17.40 -25.40 0.35
CA HIS A 226 16.67 -26.53 -0.23
C HIS A 226 15.89 -27.23 0.89
N ALA A 227 14.65 -27.62 0.61
CA ALA A 227 13.89 -28.51 1.48
C ALA A 227 14.46 -29.94 1.40
N ASP A 228 13.98 -30.82 2.28
CA ASP A 228 14.44 -32.21 2.36
C ASP A 228 14.21 -32.99 1.06
N ASP A 229 13.22 -32.59 0.25
CA ASP A 229 12.90 -33.17 -1.06
C ASP A 229 13.71 -32.55 -2.22
N GLY A 230 14.65 -31.64 -1.92
CA GLY A 230 15.46 -30.92 -2.90
C GLY A 230 14.75 -29.74 -3.58
N SER A 231 13.50 -29.43 -3.22
CA SER A 231 12.81 -28.24 -3.75
C SER A 231 13.40 -26.95 -3.17
N PRO A 232 13.53 -25.87 -3.96
CA PRO A 232 14.09 -24.61 -3.47
C PRO A 232 13.07 -23.87 -2.60
N LEU A 233 13.49 -23.46 -1.40
CA LEU A 233 12.70 -22.73 -0.43
C LEU A 233 13.32 -21.35 -0.17
N TYR A 234 12.49 -20.31 -0.25
CA TYR A 234 12.90 -18.92 -0.08
C TYR A 234 12.10 -18.28 1.06
N ILE A 235 12.81 -17.65 1.99
CA ILE A 235 12.22 -16.87 3.09
C ILE A 235 12.76 -15.44 3.01
N LEU A 236 11.85 -14.47 2.94
CA LEU A 236 12.16 -13.05 3.08
C LEU A 236 11.87 -12.59 4.51
N ASN A 237 12.90 -12.17 5.23
CA ASN A 237 12.80 -11.69 6.61
C ASN A 237 12.46 -10.19 6.64
N VAL A 238 11.17 -9.87 6.68
CA VAL A 238 10.68 -8.49 6.57
C VAL A 238 10.77 -7.76 7.91
N PRO A 239 11.43 -6.59 8.00
CA PRO A 239 11.45 -5.78 9.21
C PRO A 239 10.05 -5.39 9.69
N ARG A 240 9.81 -5.58 10.99
CA ARG A 240 8.56 -5.15 11.63
C ARG A 240 8.53 -3.62 11.70
N ALA A 241 7.34 -3.04 11.50
CA ALA A 241 7.16 -1.59 11.55
C ALA A 241 6.23 -1.17 12.70
N LYS A 242 6.41 0.06 13.19
CA LYS A 242 5.57 0.68 14.24
C LYS A 242 5.55 -0.09 15.57
N GLN A 243 6.58 -0.88 15.84
CA GLN A 243 6.79 -1.45 17.16
C GLN A 243 7.16 -0.31 18.12
N ARG A 244 6.58 -0.29 19.33
CA ARG A 244 6.88 0.75 20.32
C ARG A 244 8.34 0.58 20.78
N SER A 245 9.03 1.70 20.99
CA SER A 245 10.31 1.73 21.74
C SER A 245 11.45 0.90 21.15
N THR A 246 11.40 0.55 19.87
CA THR A 246 12.37 -0.34 19.22
C THR A 246 13.08 0.40 18.09
N LEU A 247 14.39 0.17 17.99
CA LEU A 247 15.20 0.66 16.87
C LEU A 247 14.72 0.03 15.55
N SER A 248 14.98 0.72 14.44
CA SER A 248 14.67 0.20 13.11
C SER A 248 15.31 -1.18 12.92
N ARG A 249 14.55 -2.14 12.37
CA ARG A 249 14.98 -3.53 12.10
C ARG A 249 15.31 -4.40 13.33
N SER A 250 14.93 -4.03 14.55
CA SER A 250 15.20 -4.87 15.74
C SER A 250 14.44 -6.21 15.76
N GLN A 251 13.39 -6.33 14.94
CA GLN A 251 12.60 -7.55 14.80
C GLN A 251 12.30 -7.77 13.32
N LEU A 252 12.52 -8.99 12.85
CA LEU A 252 12.20 -9.43 11.49
C LEU A 252 11.07 -10.46 11.55
N LYS A 253 10.23 -10.47 10.51
CA LYS A 253 9.16 -11.44 10.35
C LYS A 253 9.41 -12.28 9.09
N PRO A 254 9.53 -13.61 9.20
CA PRO A 254 9.74 -14.47 8.03
C PRO A 254 8.48 -14.47 7.14
N ARG A 255 8.71 -14.42 5.83
CA ARG A 255 7.69 -14.51 4.78
C ARG A 255 8.15 -15.50 3.72
N THR A 256 7.47 -16.63 3.62
CA THR A 256 7.77 -17.63 2.60
C THR A 256 7.37 -17.12 1.22
N LEU A 257 8.26 -17.29 0.25
CA LEU A 257 8.04 -16.95 -1.15
C LEU A 257 7.77 -18.22 -1.95
N ILE A 258 6.92 -18.10 -2.97
CA ILE A 258 6.84 -19.14 -4.00
C ILE A 258 8.17 -19.24 -4.76
N PRO A 259 8.59 -20.44 -5.20
CA PRO A 259 9.90 -20.66 -5.82
C PRO A 259 10.22 -19.72 -6.98
N GLU A 260 9.25 -19.42 -7.84
CA GLU A 260 9.43 -18.57 -9.03
C GLU A 260 9.77 -17.13 -8.64
N LEU A 261 9.06 -16.58 -7.65
CA LEU A 261 9.31 -15.25 -7.13
C LEU A 261 10.62 -15.21 -6.33
N GLY A 262 10.94 -16.27 -5.59
CA GLY A 262 12.20 -16.42 -4.87
C GLY A 262 13.41 -16.37 -5.81
N LYS A 263 13.39 -17.15 -6.90
CA LYS A 263 14.43 -17.13 -7.94
C LYS A 263 14.58 -15.76 -8.59
N LEU A 264 13.47 -15.09 -8.92
CA LEU A 264 13.51 -13.74 -9.49
C LEU A 264 14.14 -12.73 -8.52
N LEU A 265 13.77 -12.80 -7.24
CA LEU A 265 14.33 -11.93 -6.21
C LEU A 265 15.82 -12.20 -6.00
N GLU A 266 16.23 -13.45 -5.89
CA GLU A 266 17.64 -13.84 -5.77
C GLU A 266 18.48 -13.34 -6.96
N ALA A 267 17.99 -13.52 -8.19
CA ALA A 267 18.65 -12.99 -9.38
C ALA A 267 18.80 -11.46 -9.36
N TRP A 268 17.78 -10.73 -8.88
CA TRP A 268 17.87 -9.29 -8.65
C TRP A 268 18.93 -8.93 -7.61
N LEU A 269 18.99 -9.67 -6.49
CA LEU A 269 19.99 -9.42 -5.45
C LEU A 269 21.42 -9.66 -5.95
N HIS A 270 21.65 -10.71 -6.74
CA HIS A 270 22.95 -10.97 -7.38
C HIS A 270 23.34 -9.86 -8.34
N HIS A 271 22.40 -9.43 -9.19
CA HIS A 271 22.62 -8.27 -10.08
C HIS A 271 22.97 -7.01 -9.28
N LEU A 272 22.24 -6.75 -8.18
CA LEU A 272 22.48 -5.58 -7.34
C LEU A 272 23.84 -5.63 -6.62
N ALA A 273 24.20 -6.78 -6.07
CA ALA A 273 25.48 -7.00 -5.40
C ALA A 273 26.69 -6.78 -6.31
N HIS A 274 26.55 -7.06 -7.62
CA HIS A 274 27.61 -6.90 -8.61
C HIS A 274 27.68 -5.49 -9.20
N ASN A 275 26.52 -4.88 -9.52
CA ASN A 275 26.45 -3.68 -10.37
C ASN A 275 26.23 -2.37 -9.60
N PHE A 276 25.89 -2.42 -8.31
CA PHE A 276 25.65 -1.20 -7.55
C PHE A 276 26.98 -0.57 -7.14
N GLU A 277 27.18 0.70 -7.49
CA GLU A 277 28.30 1.51 -7.00
C GLU A 277 28.21 1.65 -5.48
N ARG A 278 28.86 0.71 -4.80
CA ARG A 278 29.00 0.68 -3.37
C ARG A 278 30.05 1.71 -2.97
N GLY A 279 29.65 2.71 -2.19
CA GLY A 279 30.58 3.44 -1.34
C GLY A 279 31.10 2.51 -0.24
N GLU A 280 31.10 2.98 0.99
CA GLU A 280 31.61 2.22 2.15
C GLU A 280 30.63 1.18 2.71
N VAL A 281 29.46 0.97 2.10
CA VAL A 281 28.43 0.08 2.63
C VAL A 281 28.70 -1.38 2.24
N PRO A 282 28.78 -2.32 3.22
CA PRO A 282 28.93 -3.74 2.92
C PRO A 282 27.76 -4.30 2.10
N VAL A 283 28.04 -5.24 1.19
CA VAL A 283 27.01 -5.84 0.31
C VAL A 283 25.79 -6.39 1.06
N PRO A 284 25.93 -7.17 2.15
CA PRO A 284 24.77 -7.68 2.90
C PRO A 284 23.89 -6.56 3.48
N GLU A 285 24.50 -5.40 3.78
CA GLU A 285 23.86 -4.25 4.38
C GLU A 285 23.22 -3.31 3.36
N LEU A 286 23.45 -3.52 2.05
CA LEU A 286 22.84 -2.73 1.00
C LEU A 286 21.31 -2.88 1.02
N PRO A 287 20.56 -1.78 0.82
CA PRO A 287 19.11 -1.84 0.73
C PRO A 287 18.67 -2.64 -0.50
N LEU A 288 17.61 -3.42 -0.36
CA LEU A 288 17.05 -4.25 -1.44
C LEU A 288 16.50 -3.39 -2.60
N PHE A 289 16.04 -2.19 -2.27
CA PHE A 289 15.51 -1.17 -3.18
C PHE A 289 16.30 0.14 -3.02
N PRO A 290 17.53 0.21 -3.54
CA PRO A 290 18.39 1.36 -3.33
C PRO A 290 17.95 2.56 -4.17
N ARG A 291 18.28 3.75 -3.69
CA ARG A 291 18.18 5.00 -4.48
C ARG A 291 19.56 5.40 -5.00
N LYS A 292 19.57 6.11 -6.14
CA LYS A 292 20.77 6.81 -6.62
C LYS A 292 21.03 8.05 -5.76
N GLY A 293 22.28 8.28 -5.38
CA GLY A 293 22.76 9.41 -4.57
C GLY A 293 22.49 9.27 -3.07
N ASN A 294 23.26 10.02 -2.26
CA ASN A 294 23.29 9.90 -0.80
C ASN A 294 22.83 11.15 -0.03
N PRO A 295 21.54 11.55 -0.04
CA PRO A 295 21.04 12.60 0.86
C PRO A 295 20.44 12.05 2.16
N MET A 296 20.70 10.78 2.46
CA MET A 296 20.30 10.15 3.72
C MET A 296 21.46 10.23 4.72
N PRO A 297 21.19 10.18 6.04
CA PRO A 297 22.25 10.02 7.03
C PRO A 297 23.10 8.78 6.74
N PRO A 298 24.37 8.72 7.17
CA PRO A 298 25.25 7.57 6.93
C PRO A 298 24.65 6.22 7.33
N SER A 299 23.87 6.17 8.41
CA SER A 299 23.16 4.96 8.88
C SER A 299 22.10 4.43 7.91
N LEU A 300 21.67 5.25 6.94
CA LEU A 300 20.66 4.97 5.92
C LEU A 300 21.21 5.24 4.51
N ALA A 301 22.52 5.14 4.32
CA ALA A 301 23.15 5.33 3.02
C ALA A 301 22.46 4.47 1.94
N TYR A 302 22.15 5.10 0.80
CA TYR A 302 21.44 4.50 -0.34
C TYR A 302 20.01 4.00 -0.08
N HIS A 303 19.45 4.11 1.14
CA HIS A 303 18.07 3.72 1.38
C HIS A 303 17.09 4.69 0.70
N ALA A 304 16.17 4.16 -0.10
CA ALA A 304 14.98 4.90 -0.49
C ALA A 304 14.06 5.09 0.72
N THR A 305 13.41 6.24 0.83
CA THR A 305 12.43 6.48 1.90
C THR A 305 11.12 5.72 1.62
N ALA A 306 10.36 5.43 2.67
CA ALA A 306 9.03 4.83 2.54
C ALA A 306 8.11 5.63 1.60
N GLN A 307 8.20 6.97 1.62
CA GLN A 307 7.43 7.83 0.73
C GLN A 307 7.85 7.65 -0.73
N GLN A 308 9.16 7.56 -1.01
CA GLN A 308 9.67 7.36 -2.37
C GLN A 308 9.23 6.01 -2.94
N LEU A 309 9.38 4.92 -2.18
CA LEU A 309 8.94 3.59 -2.62
C LEU A 309 7.41 3.52 -2.75
N GLY A 310 6.67 4.13 -1.83
CA GLY A 310 5.21 4.22 -1.94
C GLY A 310 4.77 4.96 -3.20
N HIS A 311 5.46 6.05 -3.58
CA HIS A 311 5.19 6.77 -4.81
C HIS A 311 5.56 5.96 -6.06
N ARG A 312 6.70 5.26 -6.06
CA ARG A 312 7.08 4.34 -7.15
C ARG A 312 6.01 3.28 -7.40
N ILE A 313 5.52 2.61 -6.34
CA ILE A 313 4.43 1.64 -6.44
C ILE A 313 3.20 2.27 -7.11
N ILE A 314 2.78 3.46 -6.66
CA ILE A 314 1.63 4.17 -7.26
C ILE A 314 1.86 4.48 -8.74
N LEU A 315 3.05 4.98 -9.11
CA LEU A 315 3.36 5.29 -10.51
C LEU A 315 3.36 4.05 -11.39
N THR A 316 3.99 2.96 -10.93
CA THR A 316 4.01 1.67 -11.65
C THR A 316 2.60 1.13 -11.83
N CYS A 317 1.79 1.08 -10.77
CA CYS A 317 0.42 0.60 -10.85
C CYS A 317 -0.47 1.49 -11.72
N ASN A 318 -0.28 2.82 -11.70
CA ASN A 318 -1.02 3.72 -12.58
C ASN A 318 -0.73 3.46 -14.06
N ARG A 319 0.45 2.98 -14.44
CA ARG A 319 0.77 2.65 -15.84
C ARG A 319 0.04 1.40 -16.33
N LEU A 320 -0.38 0.51 -15.43
CA LEU A 320 -1.14 -0.70 -15.79
C LEU A 320 -2.49 -0.37 -16.43
N ASN A 321 -3.07 0.79 -16.12
CA ASN A 321 -4.34 1.25 -16.69
C ASN A 321 -5.53 0.29 -16.50
N VAL A 322 -5.55 -0.44 -15.38
CA VAL A 322 -6.63 -1.37 -15.03
C VAL A 322 -7.93 -0.62 -14.76
N GLN A 323 -9.02 -1.09 -15.35
CA GLN A 323 -10.38 -0.61 -15.09
C GLN A 323 -11.06 -1.44 -14.01
N SER A 324 -11.86 -0.77 -13.18
CA SER A 324 -12.69 -1.40 -12.14
C SER A 324 -14.02 -1.83 -12.75
N GLU A 325 -14.37 -3.10 -12.63
CA GLU A 325 -15.68 -3.62 -13.01
C GLU A 325 -16.82 -2.97 -12.22
N ARG A 326 -16.52 -2.45 -11.02
CA ARG A 326 -17.53 -1.80 -10.15
C ARG A 326 -17.89 -0.39 -10.58
N THR A 327 -16.97 0.33 -11.23
CA THR A 327 -17.13 1.76 -11.49
C THR A 327 -16.93 2.15 -12.95
N GLY A 328 -16.39 1.26 -13.79
CA GLY A 328 -15.96 1.55 -15.15
C GLY A 328 -14.82 2.57 -15.27
N LYS A 329 -14.24 2.96 -14.13
CA LYS A 329 -13.14 3.92 -14.07
C LYS A 329 -11.83 3.18 -13.75
N LYS A 330 -10.72 3.87 -14.00
CA LYS A 330 -9.39 3.38 -13.63
C LYS A 330 -9.30 3.11 -12.13
N VAL A 331 -8.81 1.93 -11.76
CA VAL A 331 -8.63 1.54 -10.36
C VAL A 331 -7.59 2.45 -9.70
N LYS A 332 -7.91 3.02 -8.54
CA LYS A 332 -6.95 3.73 -7.68
C LYS A 332 -6.10 2.72 -6.93
N ILE A 333 -4.86 2.48 -7.36
CA ILE A 333 -3.99 1.45 -6.77
C ILE A 333 -2.91 2.10 -5.91
N PHE A 334 -2.85 1.72 -4.63
CA PHE A 334 -1.82 2.16 -3.70
C PHE A 334 -1.60 1.15 -2.56
N PRO A 335 -0.44 1.16 -1.88
CA PRO A 335 -0.03 0.10 -0.95
C PRO A 335 -1.04 -0.25 0.15
N ARG A 336 -1.80 0.73 0.64
CA ARG A 336 -2.80 0.52 1.69
C ARG A 336 -3.97 -0.36 1.21
N ARG A 337 -4.39 -0.25 -0.05
CA ARG A 337 -5.46 -1.09 -0.61
C ARG A 337 -5.04 -2.55 -0.72
N PHE A 338 -3.81 -2.84 -1.15
CA PHE A 338 -3.27 -4.20 -1.13
C PHE A 338 -3.32 -4.79 0.27
N ARG A 339 -2.86 -4.02 1.27
CA ARG A 339 -2.93 -4.42 2.66
C ARG A 339 -4.35 -4.70 3.16
N HIS A 340 -5.32 -3.84 2.82
CA HIS A 340 -6.72 -4.09 3.14
C HIS A 340 -7.23 -5.37 2.47
N THR A 341 -6.87 -5.58 1.21
CA THR A 341 -7.24 -6.77 0.42
C THR A 341 -6.68 -8.05 1.05
N THR A 342 -5.39 -8.08 1.41
CA THR A 342 -4.77 -9.23 2.10
C THR A 342 -5.50 -9.55 3.42
N ALA A 343 -5.89 -8.53 4.17
CA ALA A 343 -6.59 -8.71 5.45
C ALA A 343 -8.04 -9.19 5.28
N THR A 344 -8.77 -8.58 4.34
CA THR A 344 -10.15 -8.94 4.01
C THR A 344 -10.22 -10.38 3.49
N ARG A 345 -9.32 -10.78 2.58
CA ARG A 345 -9.28 -12.16 2.07
C ARG A 345 -8.99 -13.18 3.16
N ALA A 346 -8.10 -12.86 4.11
CA ALA A 346 -7.85 -13.73 5.25
C ALA A 346 -9.09 -13.85 6.17
N ALA A 347 -9.84 -12.76 6.36
CA ALA A 347 -11.09 -12.79 7.11
C ALA A 347 -12.16 -13.64 6.40
N GLU A 348 -12.27 -13.51 5.07
CA GLU A 348 -13.17 -14.32 4.22
C GLU A 348 -12.82 -15.80 4.26
N GLU A 349 -11.53 -16.15 4.41
CA GLU A 349 -11.04 -17.53 4.63
C GLU A 349 -11.30 -18.04 6.06
N GLY A 350 -12.02 -17.28 6.89
CA GLY A 350 -12.41 -17.64 8.25
C GLY A 350 -11.30 -17.45 9.29
N HIS A 351 -10.20 -16.79 8.94
CA HIS A 351 -9.14 -16.50 9.91
C HIS A 351 -9.60 -15.47 10.94
N GLY A 352 -9.43 -15.80 12.23
CA GLY A 352 -9.77 -14.90 13.33
C GLY A 352 -8.81 -13.70 13.47
N GLU A 353 -9.18 -12.75 14.33
CA GLU A 353 -8.45 -11.49 14.51
C GLU A 353 -6.96 -11.67 14.82
N LEU A 354 -6.57 -12.71 15.58
CA LEU A 354 -5.17 -12.96 15.94
C LEU A 354 -4.33 -13.36 14.72
N ILE A 355 -4.87 -14.21 13.85
CA ILE A 355 -4.17 -14.65 12.63
C ILE A 355 -4.04 -13.47 11.67
N ILE A 356 -5.09 -12.67 11.50
CA ILE A 356 -5.03 -11.47 10.66
C ILE A 356 -4.07 -10.43 11.24
N ALA A 357 -4.08 -10.22 12.56
CA ALA A 357 -3.12 -9.35 13.24
C ALA A 357 -1.68 -9.80 12.97
N ASP A 358 -1.41 -11.10 13.10
CA ASP A 358 -0.11 -11.68 12.78
C ASP A 358 0.23 -11.49 11.30
N LEU A 359 -0.63 -11.92 10.37
CA LEU A 359 -0.46 -11.77 8.92
C LEU A 359 -0.10 -10.34 8.53
N LEU A 360 -0.75 -9.36 9.16
CA LEU A 360 -0.55 -7.94 8.90
C LEU A 360 0.65 -7.33 9.65
N ASP A 361 1.31 -8.05 10.53
CA ASP A 361 2.34 -7.50 11.41
C ASP A 361 1.77 -6.37 12.31
N HIS A 362 0.71 -6.70 13.06
CA HIS A 362 0.19 -5.89 14.15
C HIS A 362 0.66 -6.44 15.51
N SER A 363 0.80 -5.55 16.49
CA SER A 363 1.12 -5.92 17.88
C SER A 363 -0.13 -6.18 18.72
N ASP A 364 -1.29 -5.77 18.22
CA ASP A 364 -2.60 -5.92 18.86
C ASP A 364 -3.72 -6.09 17.81
N THR A 365 -4.93 -6.41 18.28
CA THR A 365 -6.11 -6.60 17.41
C THR A 365 -6.97 -5.35 17.27
N GLN A 366 -6.59 -4.21 17.87
CA GLN A 366 -7.44 -3.01 17.95
C GLN A 366 -7.88 -2.46 16.59
N ASN A 367 -7.13 -2.78 15.53
CA ASN A 367 -7.39 -2.31 14.17
C ASN A 367 -7.77 -3.45 13.22
N VAL A 368 -8.02 -4.65 13.74
CA VAL A 368 -8.29 -5.86 12.94
C VAL A 368 -9.78 -6.19 12.89
N GLY A 369 -10.54 -5.86 13.94
CA GLY A 369 -11.99 -6.14 13.98
C GLY A 369 -12.75 -5.58 12.77
N VAL A 370 -12.25 -4.52 12.12
CA VAL A 370 -12.84 -3.95 10.89
C VAL A 370 -12.84 -4.91 9.69
N TYR A 371 -11.95 -5.92 9.67
CA TYR A 371 -11.90 -6.93 8.60
C TYR A 371 -12.81 -8.11 8.91
N VAL A 372 -12.88 -8.54 10.18
CA VAL A 372 -13.72 -9.66 10.61
C VAL A 372 -15.21 -9.26 10.64
N GLN A 373 -15.49 -8.00 10.97
CA GLN A 373 -16.84 -7.43 10.95
C GLN A 373 -17.31 -7.04 9.56
N ALA A 374 -16.41 -6.99 8.57
CA ALA A 374 -16.81 -6.80 7.20
C ALA A 374 -17.56 -8.06 6.77
N THR A 375 -18.85 -7.92 6.46
CA THR A 375 -19.65 -8.99 5.87
C THR A 375 -18.97 -9.48 4.59
N PRO A 376 -19.02 -10.79 4.27
CA PRO A 376 -18.44 -11.33 3.05
C PRO A 376 -18.83 -10.47 1.86
N ALA A 377 -17.87 -10.24 0.96
CA ALA A 377 -18.12 -9.54 -0.28
C ALA A 377 -19.42 -10.08 -0.90
N MET A 378 -20.36 -9.18 -1.12
CA MET A 378 -21.55 -9.42 -1.91
C MET A 378 -21.07 -9.60 -3.36
N THR A 379 -20.39 -10.72 -3.65
CA THR A 379 -19.97 -11.08 -4.99
C THR A 379 -21.26 -11.27 -5.76
N ARG A 380 -21.52 -10.36 -6.69
CA ARG A 380 -22.69 -10.49 -7.56
C ARG A 380 -22.50 -11.77 -8.36
N ARG A 381 -23.52 -12.62 -8.33
CA ARG A 381 -23.59 -13.80 -9.19
C ARG A 381 -23.39 -13.35 -10.64
N ILE A 382 -22.36 -13.86 -11.29
CA ILE A 382 -22.09 -13.61 -12.71
C ILE A 382 -22.84 -14.67 -13.52
N ASP A 383 -23.96 -14.29 -14.11
CA ASP A 383 -24.62 -15.07 -15.17
C ASP A 383 -24.13 -14.61 -16.56
N LYS A 384 -24.57 -15.30 -17.62
CA LYS A 384 -24.16 -14.98 -19.00
C LYS A 384 -24.49 -13.53 -19.39
N ALA A 385 -25.69 -13.05 -19.04
CA ALA A 385 -26.13 -11.70 -19.40
C ALA A 385 -25.26 -10.64 -18.71
N THR A 386 -25.03 -10.80 -17.41
CA THR A 386 -24.16 -9.94 -16.60
C THR A 386 -22.72 -10.01 -17.09
N ALA A 387 -22.23 -11.20 -17.47
CA ALA A 387 -20.88 -11.36 -18.03
C ALA A 387 -20.70 -10.58 -19.34
N LEU A 388 -21.65 -10.68 -20.26
CA LEU A 388 -21.62 -9.97 -21.55
C LEU A 388 -21.70 -8.45 -21.36
N GLU A 389 -22.45 -7.97 -20.36
CA GLU A 389 -22.54 -6.54 -20.03
C GLU A 389 -21.24 -6.01 -19.41
N LEU A 390 -20.64 -6.76 -18.48
CA LEU A 390 -19.43 -6.34 -17.76
C LEU A 390 -18.14 -6.53 -18.58
N ALA A 391 -18.13 -7.46 -19.53
CA ALA A 391 -16.95 -7.86 -20.29
C ALA A 391 -16.15 -6.69 -20.91
N PRO A 392 -16.77 -5.71 -21.60
CA PRO A 392 -16.04 -4.59 -22.20
C PRO A 392 -15.29 -3.73 -21.18
N ILE A 393 -15.80 -3.67 -19.94
CA ILE A 393 -15.29 -2.82 -18.87
C ILE A 393 -14.25 -3.56 -18.02
N ALA A 394 -14.38 -4.88 -17.87
CA ALA A 394 -13.46 -5.71 -17.09
C ALA A 394 -12.06 -5.83 -17.71
N GLN A 395 -11.95 -5.67 -19.04
CA GLN A 395 -10.69 -5.77 -19.80
C GLN A 395 -9.93 -7.08 -19.54
N SER A 396 -10.67 -8.19 -19.35
CA SER A 396 -10.11 -9.47 -18.95
C SER A 396 -9.41 -10.23 -20.09
N PHE A 397 -9.81 -10.01 -21.34
CA PHE A 397 -9.15 -10.58 -22.52
C PHE A 397 -7.93 -9.76 -22.94
N MET A 398 -6.76 -10.40 -22.98
CA MET A 398 -5.47 -9.78 -23.31
C MET A 398 -4.90 -10.18 -24.69
N GLY A 399 -5.57 -11.09 -25.39
CA GLY A 399 -5.11 -11.62 -26.67
C GLY A 399 -5.52 -10.76 -27.87
N LEU A 400 -5.41 -11.34 -29.07
CA LEU A 400 -5.81 -10.73 -30.33
C LEU A 400 -6.67 -11.69 -31.15
N ILE A 401 -7.91 -11.30 -31.48
CA ILE A 401 -8.77 -12.09 -32.36
C ILE A 401 -8.20 -12.08 -33.78
N VAL A 402 -8.10 -13.26 -34.38
CA VAL A 402 -7.66 -13.46 -35.77
C VAL A 402 -8.77 -14.10 -36.59
N GLN A 403 -8.77 -13.87 -37.90
CA GLN A 403 -9.86 -14.32 -38.76
C GLN A 403 -9.98 -15.86 -38.78
N ASN A 404 -8.84 -16.55 -38.87
CA ASN A 404 -8.74 -18.00 -38.80
C ASN A 404 -7.27 -18.39 -38.54
N GLU A 405 -6.99 -19.69 -38.50
CA GLU A 405 -5.67 -20.26 -38.25
C GLU A 405 -4.56 -19.66 -39.11
N THR A 406 -4.79 -19.44 -40.41
CA THR A 406 -3.74 -18.94 -41.34
C THR A 406 -3.28 -17.52 -41.01
N PHE A 407 -4.06 -16.75 -40.26
CA PHE A 407 -3.72 -15.40 -39.80
C PHE A 407 -3.07 -15.40 -38.41
N ALA A 408 -2.96 -16.56 -37.75
CA ALA A 408 -2.28 -16.68 -36.48
C ALA A 408 -0.75 -16.63 -36.67
N GLN A 409 -0.04 -16.10 -35.68
CA GLN A 409 1.43 -15.96 -35.73
C GLN A 409 2.15 -17.31 -35.87
N ARG A 410 1.53 -18.39 -35.38
CA ARG A 410 1.98 -19.78 -35.50
C ARG A 410 0.96 -20.66 -36.22
N GLY A 411 0.20 -20.08 -37.17
CA GLY A 411 -0.87 -20.77 -37.89
C GLY A 411 -0.44 -22.04 -38.62
N ASP A 412 0.81 -22.08 -39.10
CA ASP A 412 1.36 -23.25 -39.81
C ASP A 412 1.80 -24.38 -38.87
N ASP A 413 1.75 -24.17 -37.55
CA ASP A 413 2.15 -25.13 -36.54
C ASP A 413 0.93 -25.71 -35.82
N PHE A 414 0.59 -26.97 -36.13
CA PHE A 414 -0.52 -27.69 -35.51
C PHE A 414 -0.43 -27.76 -33.98
N SER A 415 0.78 -27.75 -33.40
CA SER A 415 0.96 -27.74 -31.94
C SER A 415 0.55 -26.42 -31.29
N SER A 416 0.32 -25.36 -32.09
CA SER A 416 -0.19 -24.09 -31.61
C SER A 416 -1.70 -24.09 -31.39
N ARG A 417 -2.44 -25.07 -31.95
CA ARG A 417 -3.90 -25.13 -31.83
C ARG A 417 -4.32 -25.30 -30.37
N ILE A 418 -5.23 -24.44 -29.94
CA ILE A 418 -5.83 -24.44 -28.60
C ILE A 418 -7.28 -24.87 -28.74
N GLY A 419 -7.68 -25.86 -27.96
CA GLY A 419 -9.01 -26.44 -28.04
C GLY A 419 -9.27 -27.43 -26.91
N SER A 420 -10.43 -28.04 -26.93
CA SER A 420 -10.76 -29.21 -26.10
C SER A 420 -11.45 -30.27 -26.97
N PRO A 421 -11.50 -31.54 -26.52
CA PRO A 421 -12.23 -32.59 -27.25
C PRO A 421 -13.70 -32.23 -27.51
N ASP A 422 -14.35 -31.55 -26.57
CA ASP A 422 -15.79 -31.24 -26.64
C ASP A 422 -16.09 -30.01 -27.51
N LEU A 423 -15.21 -29.00 -27.51
CA LEU A 423 -15.40 -27.73 -28.26
C LEU A 423 -14.67 -27.70 -29.61
N GLY A 424 -13.77 -28.63 -29.87
CA GLY A 424 -12.83 -28.52 -30.98
C GLY A 424 -11.80 -27.39 -30.77
N SER A 425 -11.22 -26.90 -31.87
CA SER A 425 -10.22 -25.83 -31.83
C SER A 425 -10.87 -24.45 -31.74
N VAL A 426 -10.43 -23.65 -30.77
CA VAL A 426 -10.95 -22.31 -30.50
C VAL A 426 -9.96 -21.19 -30.81
N GLY A 427 -8.70 -21.52 -31.10
CA GLY A 427 -7.69 -20.52 -31.43
C GLY A 427 -6.29 -21.10 -31.56
N SER A 428 -5.29 -20.22 -31.63
CA SER A 428 -3.87 -20.56 -31.70
C SER A 428 -3.06 -19.89 -30.58
N CYS A 429 -1.95 -20.50 -30.18
CA CYS A 429 -1.00 -19.94 -29.23
C CYS A 429 0.21 -19.31 -29.94
N GLY A 430 0.42 -18.01 -29.75
CA GLY A 430 1.57 -17.28 -30.28
C GLY A 430 2.88 -17.48 -29.50
N LYS A 431 2.85 -18.16 -28.34
CA LYS A 431 4.07 -18.42 -27.54
C LYS A 431 4.93 -19.49 -28.20
N TYR A 432 6.24 -19.28 -28.22
CA TYR A 432 7.22 -20.32 -28.52
C TYR A 432 7.66 -20.99 -27.22
N GLY A 433 7.49 -22.31 -27.13
CA GLY A 433 7.87 -23.13 -25.97
C GLY A 433 6.69 -23.62 -25.12
N PHE A 434 7.02 -24.33 -24.04
CA PHE A 434 6.06 -25.06 -23.21
C PHE A 434 5.18 -24.15 -22.33
N CYS A 435 3.97 -24.61 -22.03
CA CYS A 435 2.97 -23.93 -21.22
C CYS A 435 2.14 -24.95 -20.43
N ASP A 436 2.09 -24.80 -19.10
CA ASP A 436 1.31 -25.63 -18.18
C ASP A 436 -0.12 -25.13 -17.93
N GLY A 437 -0.54 -24.07 -18.64
CA GLY A 437 -1.88 -23.53 -18.52
C GLY A 437 -2.95 -24.53 -18.96
N GLN A 438 -4.05 -24.61 -18.21
CA GLN A 438 -5.22 -25.41 -18.58
C GLN A 438 -5.88 -24.84 -19.84
N ALA A 439 -5.55 -25.38 -21.01
CA ALA A 439 -6.16 -24.99 -22.28
C ALA A 439 -7.57 -25.62 -22.41
N PRO A 440 -8.56 -24.92 -23.00
CA PRO A 440 -8.48 -23.54 -23.51
C PRO A 440 -8.77 -22.48 -22.43
N ILE A 441 -9.19 -22.85 -21.23
CA ILE A 441 -9.70 -21.96 -20.17
C ILE A 441 -8.69 -20.82 -19.85
N SER A 442 -7.47 -21.18 -19.45
CA SER A 442 -6.42 -20.22 -19.10
C SER A 442 -5.92 -19.39 -20.29
N CYS A 443 -6.23 -19.78 -21.53
CA CYS A 443 -5.76 -19.07 -22.72
C CYS A 443 -6.49 -17.74 -22.93
N TYR A 444 -7.76 -17.60 -22.52
CA TYR A 444 -8.52 -16.37 -22.72
C TYR A 444 -7.99 -15.17 -21.91
N THR A 445 -7.28 -15.43 -20.81
CA THR A 445 -6.60 -14.37 -20.04
C THR A 445 -5.12 -14.26 -20.42
N CYS A 446 -4.63 -14.99 -21.42
CA CYS A 446 -3.24 -14.97 -21.85
C CYS A 446 -3.02 -13.97 -23.00
N ARG A 447 -1.99 -13.12 -22.88
CA ARG A 447 -1.60 -12.15 -23.93
C ARG A 447 -1.16 -12.75 -25.25
N ASN A 448 -0.81 -14.05 -25.27
CA ASN A 448 -0.31 -14.74 -26.46
C ASN A 448 -1.41 -15.53 -27.18
N PHE A 449 -2.64 -15.55 -26.66
CA PHE A 449 -3.72 -16.31 -27.26
C PHE A 449 -4.35 -15.55 -28.44
N GLN A 450 -4.60 -16.28 -29.52
CA GLN A 450 -5.17 -15.77 -30.76
C GLN A 450 -6.47 -16.54 -31.08
N PRO A 451 -7.61 -16.15 -30.48
CA PRO A 451 -8.91 -16.77 -30.76
C PRO A 451 -9.31 -16.59 -32.23
N TRP A 452 -9.93 -17.61 -32.82
CA TRP A 452 -10.38 -17.58 -34.20
C TRP A 452 -11.81 -17.03 -34.31
N LEU A 453 -12.06 -16.10 -35.23
CA LEU A 453 -13.34 -15.35 -35.34
C LEU A 453 -14.61 -16.24 -35.37
N GLU A 454 -14.53 -17.39 -36.05
CA GLU A 454 -15.65 -18.31 -36.23
C GLU A 454 -15.64 -19.52 -35.26
N ALA A 455 -14.78 -19.52 -34.25
CA ALA A 455 -14.75 -20.58 -33.25
C ALA A 455 -15.94 -20.53 -32.27
N PRO A 456 -16.30 -21.66 -31.63
CA PRO A 456 -17.43 -21.77 -30.69
C PRO A 456 -17.11 -21.18 -29.30
N HIS A 457 -16.78 -19.88 -29.24
CA HIS A 457 -16.50 -19.18 -27.99
C HIS A 457 -17.71 -19.09 -27.07
N GLU A 458 -18.91 -19.01 -27.64
CA GLU A 458 -20.17 -18.92 -26.89
C GLU A 458 -20.50 -20.22 -26.15
N ASP A 459 -20.22 -21.38 -26.76
CA ASP A 459 -20.40 -22.69 -26.11
C ASP A 459 -19.47 -22.84 -24.90
N LEU A 460 -18.23 -22.34 -25.00
CA LEU A 460 -17.31 -22.31 -23.85
C LEU A 460 -17.80 -21.37 -22.76
N LEU A 461 -18.35 -20.20 -23.12
CA LEU A 461 -18.91 -19.26 -22.15
C LEU A 461 -20.06 -19.91 -21.37
N ASP A 462 -20.97 -20.58 -22.08
CA ASP A 462 -22.12 -21.26 -21.48
C ASP A 462 -21.68 -22.38 -20.54
N SER A 463 -20.68 -23.16 -20.95
CA SER A 463 -20.06 -24.20 -20.10
C SER A 463 -19.46 -23.63 -18.82
N LEU A 464 -18.71 -22.52 -18.90
CA LEU A 464 -18.07 -21.92 -17.73
C LEU A 464 -19.09 -21.32 -16.74
N VAL A 465 -20.15 -20.69 -17.26
CA VAL A 465 -21.24 -20.15 -16.42
C VAL A 465 -21.99 -21.29 -15.74
N ALA A 466 -22.32 -22.37 -16.46
CA ALA A 466 -22.97 -23.54 -15.88
C ALA A 466 -22.11 -24.21 -14.80
N GLU A 467 -20.80 -24.33 -15.05
CA GLU A 467 -19.85 -24.89 -14.08
C GLU A 467 -19.73 -24.05 -12.82
N ARG A 468 -19.70 -22.71 -12.95
CA ARG A 468 -19.75 -21.77 -11.82
C ARG A 468 -20.99 -22.03 -10.95
N GLU A 469 -22.16 -22.13 -11.56
CA GLU A 469 -23.42 -22.38 -10.85
C GLU A 469 -23.41 -23.74 -10.15
N ARG A 470 -22.88 -24.78 -10.81
CA ARG A 470 -22.74 -26.13 -10.23
C ARG A 470 -21.82 -26.14 -9.01
N ILE A 471 -20.66 -25.47 -9.08
CA ILE A 471 -19.72 -25.36 -7.95
C ILE A 471 -20.39 -24.65 -6.78
N HIS A 472 -21.07 -23.52 -7.03
CA HIS A 472 -21.81 -22.80 -6.00
C HIS A 472 -22.89 -23.67 -5.36
N ALA A 473 -23.73 -24.34 -6.16
CA ALA A 473 -24.80 -25.19 -5.65
C ALA A 473 -24.29 -26.38 -4.82
N THR A 474 -23.09 -26.89 -5.14
CA THR A 474 -22.50 -28.05 -4.46
C THR A 474 -21.75 -27.67 -3.18
N THR A 475 -20.99 -26.58 -3.22
CA THR A 475 -20.09 -26.18 -2.12
C THR A 475 -20.70 -25.13 -1.19
N ASN A 476 -21.69 -24.37 -1.69
CA ASN A 476 -22.20 -23.14 -1.08
C ASN A 476 -21.07 -22.13 -0.77
N ASP A 477 -19.96 -22.21 -1.51
CA ASP A 477 -18.78 -21.34 -1.40
C ASP A 477 -18.68 -20.47 -2.65
N GLU A 478 -19.00 -19.19 -2.49
CA GLU A 478 -18.99 -18.21 -3.58
C GLU A 478 -17.59 -17.97 -4.14
N ARG A 479 -16.54 -18.08 -3.33
CA ARG A 479 -15.17 -17.85 -3.77
C ARG A 479 -14.65 -19.01 -4.62
N MET A 480 -14.99 -20.24 -4.24
CA MET A 480 -14.73 -21.42 -5.06
C MET A 480 -15.46 -21.33 -6.41
N ALA A 481 -16.71 -20.87 -6.42
CA ALA A 481 -17.44 -20.64 -7.66
C ALA A 481 -16.79 -19.54 -8.52
N ALA A 482 -16.32 -18.46 -7.90
CA ALA A 482 -15.75 -17.29 -8.58
C ALA A 482 -14.33 -17.50 -9.15
N ILE A 483 -13.71 -18.67 -8.99
CA ILE A 483 -12.34 -18.96 -9.46
C ILE A 483 -12.16 -18.58 -10.94
N ASN A 484 -13.17 -18.84 -11.77
CA ASN A 484 -13.13 -18.59 -13.21
C ASN A 484 -13.86 -17.31 -13.65
N ASP A 485 -14.30 -16.44 -12.74
CA ASP A 485 -15.09 -15.23 -13.08
C ASP A 485 -14.32 -14.30 -14.02
N HIS A 486 -13.00 -14.14 -13.84
CA HIS A 486 -12.17 -13.35 -14.74
C HIS A 486 -12.09 -13.97 -16.15
N THR A 487 -11.97 -15.30 -16.21
CA THR A 487 -11.99 -16.05 -17.49
C THR A 487 -13.36 -15.95 -18.17
N ILE A 488 -14.46 -16.07 -17.42
CA ILE A 488 -15.83 -15.88 -17.93
C ILE A 488 -15.96 -14.51 -18.60
N LEU A 489 -15.49 -13.45 -17.94
CA LEU A 489 -15.50 -12.10 -18.50
C LEU A 489 -14.58 -11.97 -19.73
N ALA A 490 -13.44 -12.66 -19.76
CA ALA A 490 -12.55 -12.68 -20.92
C ALA A 490 -13.18 -13.38 -22.13
N VAL A 491 -13.83 -14.54 -21.92
CA VAL A 491 -14.55 -15.26 -23.00
C VAL A 491 -15.73 -14.42 -23.49
N ALA A 492 -16.49 -13.80 -22.59
CA ALA A 492 -17.58 -12.90 -22.94
C ALA A 492 -17.11 -11.68 -23.77
N ASP A 493 -15.93 -11.12 -23.46
CA ASP A 493 -15.33 -10.04 -24.27
C ASP A 493 -14.96 -10.54 -25.68
N VAL A 494 -14.38 -11.75 -25.80
CA VAL A 494 -14.11 -12.37 -27.10
C VAL A 494 -15.41 -12.56 -27.90
N VAL A 495 -16.47 -13.09 -27.28
CA VAL A 495 -17.77 -13.27 -27.93
C VAL A 495 -18.32 -11.93 -28.44
N ASN A 496 -18.33 -10.89 -27.60
CA ASN A 496 -18.78 -9.55 -27.98
C ASN A 496 -17.98 -9.00 -29.17
N ARG A 497 -16.64 -9.08 -29.12
CA ARG A 497 -15.77 -8.58 -30.20
C ARG A 497 -15.94 -9.38 -31.48
N CYS A 498 -16.06 -10.70 -31.42
CA CYS A 498 -16.35 -11.53 -32.59
C CYS A 498 -17.69 -11.15 -33.22
N ASN A 499 -18.73 -10.95 -32.43
CA ASN A 499 -20.05 -10.51 -32.93
C ASN A 499 -20.01 -9.14 -33.60
N LEU A 500 -19.18 -8.21 -33.10
CA LEU A 500 -18.97 -6.90 -33.73
C LEU A 500 -18.13 -6.96 -35.02
N MET A 501 -17.24 -7.95 -35.13
CA MET A 501 -16.37 -8.14 -36.31
C MET A 501 -17.06 -8.92 -37.44
N LYS A 502 -18.08 -9.74 -37.12
CA LYS A 502 -18.88 -10.44 -38.13
C LYS A 502 -19.77 -9.43 -38.86
N PRO A 503 -19.81 -9.45 -40.20
CA PRO A 503 -20.75 -8.60 -40.94
C PRO A 503 -22.19 -8.93 -40.53
N GLU A 504 -23.06 -7.92 -40.42
CA GLU A 504 -24.49 -8.13 -40.23
C GLU A 504 -24.96 -9.15 -41.28
N LYS A 505 -25.47 -10.30 -40.81
CA LYS A 505 -26.17 -11.22 -41.69
C LYS A 505 -27.34 -10.43 -42.27
N ASN A 506 -27.25 -10.07 -43.56
CA ASN A 506 -28.40 -9.63 -44.33
C ASN A 506 -29.50 -10.66 -44.10
N ILE A 507 -30.50 -10.28 -43.32
CA ILE A 507 -31.74 -11.03 -43.21
C ILE A 507 -32.42 -10.80 -44.56
N ASP A 508 -32.11 -11.66 -45.53
CA ASP A 508 -32.93 -11.82 -46.71
C ASP A 508 -34.33 -12.21 -46.22
N ARG A 509 -35.23 -11.23 -46.24
CA ARG A 509 -36.67 -11.46 -46.21
C ARG A 509 -37.04 -12.11 -47.53
N GLY A 510 -36.96 -13.43 -47.57
CA GLY A 510 -37.68 -14.27 -48.53
C GLY A 510 -39.14 -14.42 -48.14
#